data_AF-A0A7Y3XXU8-F1
#
_entry.id   AF-A0A7Y3XXU8-F1
#
_cell.length_a   1.000
_cell.length_b   1.000
_cell.length_c   1.000
_cell.angle_alpha   90.00
_cell.angle_beta   90.00
_cell.angle_gamma   90.00
#
_symmetry.space_group_name_H-M   'P 1'
#
loop_
_entity.id
_entity.type
_entity.pdbx_description
1 polymer ?
#
loop_
_entity_poly.entity_id
_entity_poly.type
_entity_poly.pdbx_seq_one_letter_code
_entity_poly.pdbx_strand_id
1 'polypeptide(L)'
;MKKTNVLITSLISIILFNIFFIIILIYYNNIIILVNGFFKSMTKEYYLWFLSRPNISMESTMLNITEFLKMIFSLIFLIEFLYIISNEKYIKLVNKKNTLISLIIGSIIYCLSFIFIKYKAEHYRLFMTLISTEILSIILLNLVLKIKKKIAFSR
;
A
#
# COMPACT_ATOMS: atom_id res chain seq x y z
N MET A 1 -3.29 19.34 -18.59
CA MET A 1 -3.18 17.90 -18.96
C MET A 1 -4.48 17.43 -19.62
N LYS A 2 -4.42 16.75 -20.78
CA LYS A 2 -5.63 16.11 -21.35
C LYS A 2 -6.15 15.07 -20.34
N LYS A 3 -7.47 15.01 -20.13
CA LYS A 3 -8.14 14.18 -19.09
C LYS A 3 -7.81 12.67 -19.15
N THR A 4 -7.38 12.17 -20.31
CA THR A 4 -6.89 10.80 -20.50
C THR A 4 -5.51 10.57 -19.87
N ASN A 5 -4.68 11.61 -19.76
CA ASN A 5 -3.32 11.48 -19.24
C ASN A 5 -3.31 11.16 -17.74
N VAL A 6 -4.28 11.68 -16.97
CA VAL A 6 -4.29 11.47 -15.51
C VAL A 6 -4.60 10.02 -15.13
N LEU A 7 -5.56 9.38 -15.82
CA LEU A 7 -5.87 7.97 -15.56
C LEU A 7 -4.72 7.05 -15.99
N ILE A 8 -3.94 7.45 -17.00
CA ILE A 8 -2.76 6.71 -17.44
C ILE A 8 -1.62 6.88 -16.44
N THR A 9 -1.37 8.11 -15.94
CA THR A 9 -0.36 8.34 -14.91
C THR A 9 -0.66 7.55 -13.64
N SER A 10 -1.93 7.46 -13.23
CA SER A 10 -2.33 6.65 -12.08
C SER A 10 -2.13 5.15 -12.30
N LEU A 11 -2.34 4.64 -13.52
CA LEU A 11 -2.00 3.25 -13.80
C LEU A 11 -0.49 3.01 -13.73
N ILE A 12 0.31 3.94 -14.26
CA ILE A 12 1.78 3.84 -14.23
C ILE A 12 2.27 3.86 -12.78
N SER A 13 1.78 4.78 -11.94
CA SER A 13 2.17 4.86 -10.52
C SER A 13 1.80 3.57 -9.78
N ILE A 14 0.61 3.02 -10.01
CA ILE A 14 0.16 1.75 -9.41
C ILE A 14 1.07 0.59 -9.84
N ILE A 15 1.39 0.47 -11.14
CA ILE A 15 2.24 -0.61 -11.65
C ILE A 15 3.65 -0.51 -11.06
N LEU A 16 4.24 0.68 -11.02
CA LEU A 16 5.57 0.90 -10.44
C LEU A 16 5.60 0.51 -8.96
N PHE A 17 4.58 0.91 -8.18
CA PHE A 17 4.48 0.51 -6.78
C PHE A 17 4.31 -1.00 -6.62
N ASN A 18 3.48 -1.65 -7.44
CA ASN A 18 3.26 -3.10 -7.36
C ASN A 18 4.53 -3.88 -7.68
N ILE A 19 5.31 -3.47 -8.68
CA ILE A 19 6.62 -4.04 -8.98
C ILE A 19 7.54 -3.90 -7.76
N PHE A 20 7.61 -2.70 -7.18
CA PHE A 20 8.37 -2.44 -5.97
C PHE A 20 7.92 -3.33 -4.79
N PHE A 21 6.62 -3.43 -4.54
CA PHE A 21 6.05 -4.25 -3.47
C PHE A 21 6.41 -5.73 -3.64
N ILE A 22 6.30 -6.26 -4.87
CA ILE A 22 6.68 -7.65 -5.18
C ILE A 22 8.18 -7.87 -4.96
N ILE A 23 9.04 -6.92 -5.34
CA ILE A 23 10.48 -7.00 -5.09
C ILE A 23 10.76 -7.11 -3.59
N ILE A 24 10.14 -6.25 -2.77
CA ILE A 24 10.30 -6.30 -1.30
C ILE A 24 9.75 -7.61 -0.72
N LEU A 25 8.60 -8.08 -1.22
CA LEU A 25 7.96 -9.31 -0.76
C LEU A 25 8.78 -10.56 -1.05
N ILE A 26 9.43 -10.64 -2.22
CA ILE A 26 10.18 -11.83 -2.66
C ILE A 26 11.64 -11.78 -2.21
N TYR A 27 12.37 -10.71 -2.54
CA TYR A 27 13.82 -10.64 -2.33
C TYR A 27 14.20 -10.19 -0.92
N TYR A 28 13.35 -9.39 -0.28
CA TYR A 28 13.64 -8.80 1.03
C TYR A 28 12.68 -9.28 2.13
N ASN A 29 12.06 -10.45 1.93
CA ASN A 29 11.13 -11.07 2.89
C ASN A 29 11.77 -11.33 4.26
N ASN A 30 13.08 -11.60 4.28
CA ASN A 30 13.79 -11.99 5.50
C ASN A 30 14.20 -10.79 6.37
N ILE A 31 14.00 -9.56 5.89
CA ILE A 31 14.25 -8.36 6.68
C ILE A 31 13.15 -8.23 7.73
N ILE A 32 13.55 -8.24 9.00
CA ILE A 32 12.67 -8.16 10.17
C ILE A 32 12.89 -6.81 10.84
N ILE A 33 11.79 -6.12 11.15
CA ILE A 33 11.80 -4.77 11.71
C ILE A 33 11.26 -4.78 13.14
N LEU A 34 11.89 -3.99 14.01
CA LEU A 34 11.30 -3.60 15.28
C LEU A 34 10.33 -2.45 15.07
N VAL A 35 9.05 -2.73 15.23
CA VAL A 35 7.97 -1.74 15.16
C VAL A 35 7.48 -1.39 16.56
N ASN A 36 6.74 -0.28 16.64
CA ASN A 36 6.05 0.13 17.86
C ASN A 36 5.17 -1.03 18.41
N GLY A 37 5.14 -1.15 19.74
CA GLY A 37 4.32 -2.11 20.50
C GLY A 37 2.86 -2.20 20.08
N PHE A 38 2.31 -1.13 19.46
CA PHE A 38 0.97 -1.14 18.88
C PHE A 38 0.79 -2.22 17.80
N PHE A 39 1.75 -2.34 16.87
CA PHE A 39 1.71 -3.29 15.76
C PHE A 39 2.11 -4.69 16.19
N LYS A 40 3.04 -4.79 17.14
CA LYS A 40 3.50 -6.06 17.68
C LYS A 40 4.08 -5.88 19.07
N SER A 41 3.60 -6.66 20.03
CA SER A 41 4.14 -6.66 21.38
C SER A 41 5.61 -7.08 21.36
N MET A 42 6.47 -6.27 21.99
CA MET A 42 7.90 -6.52 22.08
C MET A 42 8.22 -6.98 23.50
N THR A 43 8.64 -8.24 23.66
CA THR A 43 9.19 -8.72 24.93
C THR A 43 10.67 -8.41 25.01
N LYS A 44 11.22 -8.36 26.23
CA LYS A 44 12.67 -8.16 26.44
C LYS A 44 13.48 -9.27 25.76
N GLU A 45 13.01 -10.52 25.85
CA GLU A 45 13.63 -11.68 25.20
C GLU A 45 13.67 -11.51 23.67
N TYR A 46 12.56 -11.08 23.08
CA TYR A 46 12.49 -10.84 21.63
C TYR A 46 13.46 -9.73 21.19
N TYR A 47 13.57 -8.66 21.97
CA TYR A 47 14.49 -7.57 21.69
C TYR A 47 15.96 -8.01 21.77
N LEU A 48 16.32 -8.80 22.80
CA LEU A 48 17.67 -9.35 22.93
C LEU A 48 18.00 -10.33 21.80
N TRP A 49 17.06 -11.20 21.44
CA TRP A 49 17.18 -12.08 20.28
C TRP A 49 17.42 -11.27 19.00
N PHE A 50 16.65 -10.21 18.76
CA PHE A 50 16.78 -9.34 17.59
C PHE A 50 18.19 -8.74 17.48
N LEU A 51 18.76 -8.27 18.60
CA LEU A 51 20.12 -7.70 18.63
C LEU A 51 21.22 -8.75 18.42
N SER A 52 20.97 -9.99 18.82
CA SER A 52 21.95 -11.08 18.71
C SER A 52 22.00 -11.74 17.32
N ARG A 53 21.05 -11.43 16.44
CA ARG A 53 20.93 -12.09 15.14
C ARG A 53 22.07 -11.67 14.19
N PRO A 54 22.43 -12.51 13.21
CA PRO A 54 23.38 -12.13 12.17
C PRO A 54 22.90 -10.89 11.41
N ASN A 55 23.79 -9.92 11.23
CA ASN A 55 23.48 -8.75 10.40
C ASN A 55 23.21 -9.18 8.96
N ILE A 56 22.05 -8.80 8.43
CA ILE A 56 21.73 -8.98 7.02
C ILE A 56 22.37 -7.82 6.25
N SER A 57 23.08 -8.12 5.16
CA SER A 57 23.71 -7.09 4.34
C SER A 57 22.66 -6.13 3.78
N MET A 58 22.98 -4.84 3.79
CA MET A 58 22.12 -3.75 3.27
C MET A 58 20.76 -3.60 3.98
N GLU A 59 20.55 -4.23 5.14
CA GLU A 59 19.26 -4.20 5.84
C GLU A 59 18.78 -2.77 6.15
N SER A 60 19.64 -1.96 6.76
CA SER A 60 19.34 -0.57 7.10
C SER A 60 19.09 0.29 5.86
N THR A 61 19.87 0.09 4.81
CA THR A 61 19.70 0.77 3.53
C THR A 61 18.36 0.44 2.90
N MET A 62 17.98 -0.84 2.87
CA MET A 62 16.71 -1.28 2.28
C MET A 62 15.51 -0.84 3.10
N LEU A 63 15.62 -0.80 4.44
CA LEU A 63 14.61 -0.22 5.31
C LEU A 63 14.38 1.26 4.98
N ASN A 64 15.44 2.06 4.93
CA ASN A 64 15.35 3.49 4.63
C ASN A 64 14.76 3.76 3.24
N ILE A 65 15.22 3.03 2.21
CA ILE A 65 14.68 3.13 0.85
C ILE A 65 13.20 2.78 0.84
N THR A 66 12.81 1.72 1.55
CA THR A 66 11.42 1.25 1.59
C THR A 66 10.51 2.26 2.27
N GLU A 67 10.92 2.82 3.41
CA GLU A 67 10.15 3.85 4.11
C GLU A 67 10.00 5.12 3.27
N PHE A 68 11.08 5.55 2.60
CA PHE A 68 11.05 6.71 1.71
C PHE A 68 10.10 6.50 0.53
N LEU A 69 10.22 5.38 -0.19
CA LEU A 69 9.35 5.05 -1.32
C LEU A 69 7.90 4.86 -0.88
N LYS A 70 7.67 4.20 0.27
CA LYS A 70 6.34 4.07 0.87
C LYS A 70 5.69 5.45 1.06
N MET A 71 6.41 6.41 1.63
CA MET A 71 5.88 7.76 1.84
C MET A 71 5.53 8.43 0.51
N ILE A 72 6.44 8.38 -0.48
CA ILE A 72 6.21 8.96 -1.81
C ILE A 72 4.97 8.36 -2.46
N PHE A 73 4.88 7.03 -2.56
CA PHE A 73 3.75 6.38 -3.21
C PHE A 73 2.44 6.59 -2.43
N SER A 74 2.48 6.61 -1.11
CA SER A 74 1.29 6.92 -0.30
C SER A 74 0.77 8.33 -0.59
N LEU A 75 1.66 9.32 -0.69
CA LEU A 75 1.31 10.69 -1.06
C LEU A 75 0.76 10.78 -2.48
N ILE A 76 1.43 10.13 -3.46
CA ILE A 76 0.96 10.09 -4.85
C ILE A 76 -0.45 9.50 -4.91
N PHE A 77 -0.67 8.32 -4.34
CA PHE A 77 -1.97 7.67 -4.37
C PHE A 77 -3.05 8.46 -3.64
N LEU A 78 -2.71 9.13 -2.54
CA LEU A 78 -3.66 9.98 -1.83
C LEU A 78 -4.05 11.19 -2.69
N ILE A 79 -3.11 11.84 -3.37
CA ILE A 79 -3.39 12.95 -4.30
C ILE A 79 -4.25 12.47 -5.48
N GLU A 80 -3.91 11.31 -6.07
CA GLU A 80 -4.67 10.73 -7.18
C GLU A 80 -6.09 10.35 -6.77
N PHE A 81 -6.24 9.75 -5.59
CA PHE A 81 -7.53 9.44 -5.00
C PHE A 81 -8.36 10.71 -4.78
N LEU A 82 -7.79 11.73 -4.12
CA LEU A 82 -8.45 13.02 -3.88
C LEU A 82 -8.87 13.70 -5.20
N TYR A 83 -8.02 13.64 -6.23
CA TYR A 83 -8.34 14.17 -7.54
C TYR A 83 -9.52 13.43 -8.20
N ILE A 84 -9.56 12.10 -8.12
CA ILE A 84 -10.67 11.31 -8.67
C ILE A 84 -11.99 11.64 -7.97
N ILE A 85 -11.99 11.76 -6.64
CA ILE A 85 -13.23 12.01 -5.90
C ILE A 85 -13.73 13.45 -6.04
N SER A 86 -12.81 14.42 -6.19
CA SER A 86 -13.14 15.84 -6.30
C SER A 86 -13.59 16.22 -7.71
N ASN A 87 -13.22 15.43 -8.71
CA ASN A 87 -13.60 15.68 -10.09
C ASN A 87 -15.00 15.13 -10.38
N GLU A 88 -15.97 16.04 -10.56
CA GLU A 88 -17.37 15.68 -10.83
C GLU A 88 -17.54 14.68 -11.98
N LYS A 89 -16.71 14.81 -13.03
CA LYS A 89 -16.81 13.92 -14.19
C LYS A 89 -16.47 12.47 -13.82
N TYR A 90 -15.46 12.27 -12.98
CA TYR A 90 -15.03 10.92 -12.58
C TYR A 90 -15.92 10.33 -11.49
N ILE A 91 -16.31 11.14 -10.49
CA ILE A 91 -17.16 10.64 -9.40
C ILE A 91 -18.56 10.25 -9.89
N LYS A 92 -19.14 10.98 -10.88
CA LYS A 92 -20.40 10.60 -11.53
C LYS A 92 -20.27 9.24 -12.25
N LEU A 93 -19.10 8.96 -12.84
CA LEU A 93 -18.85 7.66 -13.47
C LEU A 93 -18.74 6.54 -12.43
N VAL A 94 -18.03 6.70 -11.32
CA VAL A 94 -17.86 5.57 -10.38
C VAL A 94 -19.06 5.38 -9.44
N ASN A 95 -19.85 6.44 -9.22
CA ASN A 95 -20.86 6.57 -8.17
C ASN A 95 -20.22 6.63 -6.77
N LYS A 96 -20.56 7.67 -5.99
CA LYS A 96 -20.06 7.89 -4.61
C LYS A 96 -20.23 6.66 -3.71
N LYS A 97 -21.36 5.94 -3.85
CA LYS A 97 -21.63 4.72 -3.07
C LYS A 97 -20.58 3.63 -3.31
N ASN A 98 -20.13 3.45 -4.55
CA ASN A 98 -19.13 2.43 -4.88
C ASN A 98 -17.74 2.81 -4.37
N THR A 99 -17.40 4.09 -4.37
CA THR A 99 -16.16 4.58 -3.75
C THR A 99 -16.16 4.31 -2.26
N LEU A 100 -17.28 4.59 -1.57
CA LEU A 100 -17.43 4.31 -0.13
C LEU A 100 -17.30 2.82 0.17
N ILE A 101 -17.97 1.96 -0.60
CA ILE A 101 -17.85 0.49 -0.45
C ILE A 101 -16.39 0.05 -0.62
N SER A 102 -15.67 0.60 -1.59
CA SER A 102 -14.26 0.24 -1.83
C SER A 102 -13.37 0.64 -0.64
N LEU A 103 -13.62 1.80 -0.03
CA LEU A 103 -12.93 2.23 1.18
C LEU A 103 -13.24 1.35 2.40
N ILE A 104 -14.50 0.96 2.58
CA ILE A 104 -14.92 0.06 3.67
C ILE A 104 -14.22 -1.28 3.52
N ILE A 105 -14.23 -1.87 2.33
CA ILE A 105 -13.55 -3.14 2.05
C ILE A 105 -12.05 -3.02 2.33
N GLY A 106 -11.39 -1.95 1.85
CA GLY A 106 -9.97 -1.73 2.13
C GLY A 106 -9.67 -1.59 3.62
N SER A 107 -10.54 -0.91 4.37
CA SER A 107 -10.42 -0.76 5.82
C SER A 107 -10.57 -2.09 6.54
N ILE A 108 -11.53 -2.93 6.12
CA ILE A 108 -11.71 -4.30 6.65
C ILE A 108 -10.45 -5.13 6.39
N ILE A 109 -9.93 -5.11 5.16
CA ILE A 109 -8.69 -5.83 4.82
C ILE A 109 -7.54 -5.35 5.69
N TYR A 110 -7.36 -4.04 5.87
CA TYR A 110 -6.32 -3.49 6.73
C TYR A 110 -6.45 -3.96 8.18
N CYS A 111 -7.66 -3.91 8.76
CA CYS A 111 -7.91 -4.40 10.11
C CYS A 111 -7.60 -5.90 10.25
N LEU A 112 -7.99 -6.72 9.28
CA LEU A 112 -7.69 -8.16 9.27
C LEU A 112 -6.19 -8.42 9.15
N SER A 113 -5.49 -7.71 8.27
CA SER A 113 -4.04 -7.78 8.15
C SER A 113 -3.35 -7.39 9.46
N PHE A 114 -3.82 -6.31 10.11
CA PHE A 114 -3.29 -5.87 11.40
C PHE A 114 -3.46 -6.93 12.48
N ILE A 115 -4.65 -7.52 12.62
CA ILE A 115 -4.92 -8.60 13.57
C ILE A 115 -4.00 -9.80 13.30
N PHE A 116 -3.85 -10.20 12.04
CA PHE A 116 -2.96 -11.29 11.66
C PHE A 116 -1.50 -11.01 12.03
N ILE A 117 -1.00 -9.81 11.74
CA ILE A 117 0.37 -9.41 12.07
C ILE A 117 0.61 -9.39 13.57
N LYS A 118 -0.36 -8.87 14.34
CA LYS A 118 -0.24 -8.71 15.78
C LYS A 118 -0.22 -10.03 16.52
N TYR A 119 -1.08 -10.98 16.14
CA TYR A 119 -1.30 -12.22 16.91
C TYR A 119 -0.76 -13.49 16.25
N LYS A 120 -0.59 -13.54 14.93
CA LYS A 120 -0.20 -14.76 14.21
C LYS A 120 1.19 -14.70 13.58
N ALA A 121 1.65 -13.54 13.12
CA ALA A 121 3.00 -13.46 12.58
C ALA A 121 4.01 -13.72 13.72
N GLU A 122 5.14 -14.36 13.43
CA GLU A 122 6.25 -14.50 14.40
C GLU A 122 7.09 -13.22 14.45
N HIS A 123 7.33 -12.62 13.29
CA HIS A 123 8.14 -11.41 13.14
C HIS A 123 7.42 -10.38 12.28
N TYR A 124 7.65 -9.10 12.57
CA TYR A 124 7.19 -8.03 11.69
C TYR A 124 8.22 -7.88 10.57
N ARG A 125 7.82 -8.14 9.32
CA ARG A 125 8.73 -8.15 8.16
C ARG A 125 8.61 -6.86 7.35
N LEU A 126 9.65 -6.52 6.59
CA LEU A 126 9.73 -5.27 5.83
C LEU A 126 8.52 -5.03 4.91
N PHE A 127 8.10 -6.04 4.14
CA PHE A 127 6.93 -5.90 3.26
C PHE A 127 5.63 -5.57 4.01
N MET A 128 5.52 -5.98 5.29
CA MET A 128 4.32 -5.71 6.08
C MET A 128 4.11 -4.21 6.33
N THR A 129 5.19 -3.41 6.29
CA THR A 129 5.10 -1.96 6.35
C THR A 129 4.36 -1.36 5.14
N LEU A 130 4.34 -2.05 4.00
CA LEU A 130 3.79 -1.58 2.73
C LEU A 130 2.30 -1.91 2.56
N ILE A 131 1.73 -2.78 3.42
CA ILE A 131 0.35 -3.27 3.29
C ILE A 131 -0.66 -2.14 3.20
N SER A 132 -0.51 -1.07 4.00
CA SER A 132 -1.42 0.08 3.94
C SER A 132 -1.41 0.77 2.58
N THR A 133 -0.21 0.93 2.00
CA THR A 133 -0.03 1.58 0.70
C THR A 133 -0.49 0.68 -0.43
N GLU A 134 -0.34 -0.64 -0.28
CA GLU A 134 -0.87 -1.62 -1.23
C GLU A 134 -2.38 -1.68 -1.25
N ILE A 135 -3.04 -1.62 -0.08
CA ILE A 135 -4.50 -1.51 -0.02
C ILE A 135 -4.97 -0.24 -0.74
N LEU A 136 -4.28 0.88 -0.54
CA LEU A 136 -4.59 2.14 -1.24
C LEU A 136 -4.36 2.00 -2.76
N SER A 137 -3.30 1.33 -3.20
CA SER A 137 -3.00 1.05 -4.61
C SER A 137 -4.14 0.27 -5.28
N ILE A 138 -4.65 -0.77 -4.60
CA ILE A 138 -5.74 -1.62 -5.09
C ILE A 138 -7.07 -0.85 -5.15
N ILE A 139 -7.38 -0.05 -4.12
CA ILE A 139 -8.57 0.82 -4.13
C ILE A 139 -8.51 1.77 -5.33
N LEU A 140 -7.37 2.43 -5.54
CA LEU A 140 -7.18 3.36 -6.64
C LEU A 140 -7.29 2.66 -7.99
N LEU A 141 -6.69 1.47 -8.14
CA LEU A 141 -6.78 0.64 -9.34
C LEU A 141 -8.23 0.32 -9.69
N ASN A 142 -9.03 -0.12 -8.71
CA ASN A 142 -10.44 -0.42 -8.90
C ASN A 142 -11.22 0.80 -9.41
N LEU A 143 -10.96 1.99 -8.86
CA LEU A 143 -11.60 3.23 -9.31
C LEU A 143 -11.20 3.58 -10.74
N VAL A 144 -9.90 3.56 -11.04
CA VAL A 144 -9.37 3.91 -12.37
C VAL A 144 -9.90 2.97 -13.45
N LEU A 145 -9.92 1.66 -13.18
CA LEU A 145 -10.46 0.67 -14.13
C LEU A 145 -11.96 0.85 -14.37
N LYS A 146 -12.75 1.12 -13.32
CA LYS A 146 -14.18 1.42 -13.48
C LYS A 146 -14.43 2.66 -14.33
N ILE A 147 -13.64 3.73 -14.13
CA ILE A 147 -13.74 4.96 -14.92
C ILE A 147 -13.41 4.66 -16.39
N LYS A 148 -12.27 4.01 -16.65
CA LYS A 148 -11.84 3.69 -18.02
C LYS A 148 -12.85 2.80 -18.74
N LYS A 149 -13.40 1.79 -18.05
CA LYS A 149 -14.46 0.92 -18.58
C LYS A 149 -15.66 1.74 -19.04
N LYS A 150 -16.19 2.62 -18.19
CA LYS A 150 -17.36 3.45 -18.55
C LYS A 150 -17.08 4.44 -19.68
N ILE A 151 -15.87 5.01 -19.75
CA ILE A 151 -15.48 5.88 -20.86
C ILE A 151 -15.45 5.11 -22.18
N ALA A 152 -14.95 3.87 -22.18
CA ALA A 152 -14.91 3.03 -23.37
C ALA A 152 -16.32 2.64 -23.87
N PHE A 153 -17.28 2.38 -22.98
CA PHE A 153 -18.67 2.09 -23.35
C PHE A 153 -19.50 3.32 -23.76
N SER A 154 -18.99 4.53 -23.53
CA SER A 154 -19.65 5.79 -23.91
C SER A 154 -19.21 6.36 -25.27
N ARG A 155 -18.34 5.63 -25.98
CA ARG A 155 -17.88 5.90 -27.34
C ARG A 155 -18.47 4.87 -28.27
#